data_AF-A0A7C7PY07-F1
#
_entry.id   AF-A0A7C7PY07-F1
#
_cell.length_a   1.000
_cell.length_b   1.000
_cell.length_c   1.000
_cell.angle_alpha   90.00
_cell.angle_beta   90.00
_cell.angle_gamma   90.00
#
_symmetry.space_group_name_H-M   'P 1'
#
loop_
_entity.id
_entity.type
_entity.pdbx_description
1 polymer ?
#
loop_
_entity_poly.entity_id
_entity_poly.type
_entity_poly.pdbx_seq_one_letter_code
_entity_poly.pdbx_strand_id
1 'polypeptide(L)' 'MVLVRGAPPPEAGQPSAESLRVLEVLLAELPLKQAAGLAARITGEKKNALYRIALDRGEG' A
#
# COMPACT_ATOMS: atom_id res chain seq x y z
N MET A 1 19.65 -13.80 -13.77
CA MET A 1 19.10 -14.18 -12.44
C MET A 1 18.51 -12.93 -11.83
N VAL A 2 17.18 -12.78 -11.84
CA VAL A 2 16.53 -11.60 -11.24
C VAL A 2 16.44 -11.86 -9.74
N LEU A 3 17.26 -11.18 -8.96
CA LEU A 3 17.14 -11.15 -7.51
C LEU A 3 15.98 -10.22 -7.15
N VAL A 4 14.84 -10.80 -6.75
CA VAL A 4 13.86 -10.06 -5.96
C VAL A 4 14.50 -9.81 -4.60
N ARG A 5 14.86 -8.55 -4.35
CA ARG A 5 15.42 -8.10 -3.09
C ARG A 5 14.31 -8.20 -2.06
N GLY A 6 14.39 -9.17 -1.14
CA GLY A 6 13.43 -9.32 -0.06
C GLY A 6 13.29 -8.01 0.69
N ALA A 7 12.08 -7.45 0.66
CA ALA A 7 11.75 -6.23 1.40
C ALA A 7 11.99 -6.48 2.90
N PRO A 8 12.61 -5.53 3.62
CA PRO A 8 12.86 -5.68 5.05
C PRO A 8 11.53 -5.95 5.80
N PRO A 9 11.58 -6.74 6.89
CA PRO A 9 10.39 -6.98 7.70
C PRO A 9 9.80 -5.64 8.14
N PRO A 10 8.50 -5.39 7.92
CA PRO A 10 7.89 -4.12 8.28
C PRO A 10 8.03 -3.88 9.77
N GLU A 11 8.48 -2.68 10.14
CA GLU A 11 8.44 -2.21 11.52
C GLU A 11 7.00 -2.33 12.05
N ALA A 12 6.87 -2.92 13.24
CA ALA A 12 5.59 -3.32 13.81
C ALA A 12 4.62 -2.12 13.87
N GLY A 13 3.63 -2.12 12.98
CA GLY A 13 2.50 -1.17 13.01
C GLY A 13 2.41 -0.20 11.84
N GLN A 14 3.40 -0.14 10.94
CA GLN A 14 3.32 0.66 9.71
C GLN A 14 3.33 -0.24 8.47
N PRO A 15 2.53 0.09 7.44
CA PRO A 15 2.56 -0.67 6.20
C PRO A 15 3.94 -0.58 5.57
N SER A 16 4.40 -1.71 5.02
CA SER A 16 5.69 -1.79 4.35
C SER A 16 5.81 -0.75 3.23
N ALA A 17 7.05 -0.33 2.93
CA ALA A 17 7.34 0.53 1.80
C ALA A 17 6.81 -0.04 0.47
N GLU A 18 6.76 -1.37 0.35
CA GLU A 18 6.14 -2.04 -0.79
C GLU A 18 4.62 -1.79 -0.85
N SER A 19 3.92 -1.93 0.28
CA SER A 19 2.47 -1.67 0.37
C SER A 19 2.11 -0.23 0.01
N LEU A 20 2.96 0.72 0.41
CA LEU A 20 2.79 2.12 0.04
C LEU A 20 3.00 2.33 -1.47
N ARG A 21 4.03 1.74 -2.06
CA ARG A 21 4.25 1.79 -3.52
C ARG A 21 3.08 1.21 -4.29
N VAL A 22 2.60 0.03 -3.89
CA VAL A 22 1.45 -0.61 -4.53
C VAL A 22 0.21 0.27 -4.41
N LEU A 23 -0.02 0.85 -3.23
CA LEU A 23 -1.14 1.77 -3.00
C LEU A 23 -1.08 3.01 -3.91
N GLU A 24 0.08 3.64 -4.07
CA GLU A 24 0.23 4.83 -4.93
C GLU A 24 -0.04 4.52 -6.40
N VAL A 25 0.51 3.42 -6.91
CA VAL A 25 0.26 3.00 -8.30
C VAL A 25 -1.22 2.74 -8.53
N LEU A 26 -1.90 2.12 -7.56
CA LEU A 26 -3.34 1.87 -7.67
C LEU A 26 -4.17 3.15 -7.53
N LEU A 27 -3.75 4.12 -6.72
CA LEU A 27 -4.46 5.40 -6.55
C LEU A 27 -4.43 6.26 -7.81
N ALA A 28 -3.39 6.13 -8.64
CA ALA A 28 -3.31 6.85 -9.91
C ALA A 28 -4.42 6.42 -10.90
N GLU A 29 -4.84 5.15 -10.83
CA GLU A 29 -5.74 4.54 -11.82
C GLU A 29 -7.13 4.21 -11.25
N LEU A 30 -7.29 4.16 -9.92
CA LEU A 30 -8.48 3.67 -9.25
C LEU A 30 -8.94 4.60 -8.13
N PRO A 31 -10.25 4.64 -7.84
CA PRO A 31 -10.75 5.38 -6.69
C PRO A 31 -10.19 4.81 -5.38
N LEU A 32 -9.95 5.71 -4.42
CA LEU A 32 -9.29 5.46 -3.14
C LEU A 32 -9.74 4.17 -2.43
N LYS A 33 -11.05 3.93 -2.36
CA LYS A 33 -11.65 2.75 -1.70
C LYS A 33 -11.26 1.43 -2.38
N GLN A 34 -11.11 1.43 -3.70
CA GLN A 34 -10.67 0.27 -4.48
C GLN A 34 -9.16 0.09 -4.36
N ALA A 35 -8.38 1.17 -4.51
CA ALA A 35 -6.93 1.14 -4.38
C ALA A 35 -6.48 0.58 -3.02
N ALA A 36 -7.04 1.07 -1.91
CA ALA A 36 -6.74 0.56 -0.57
C ALA A 36 -7.16 -0.91 -0.37
N GLY A 37 -8.25 -1.34 -1.01
CA GLY A 37 -8.70 -2.73 -0.95
C GLY A 37 -7.79 -3.68 -1.73
N LEU A 38 -7.35 -3.29 -2.92
CA LEU A 38 -6.43 -4.06 -3.74
C LEU A 38 -5.02 -4.10 -3.13
N ALA A 39 -4.49 -2.97 -2.68
CA ALA A 39 -3.19 -2.92 -2.01
C ALA A 39 -3.13 -3.82 -0.76
N ALA A 40 -4.21 -3.84 0.04
CA ALA A 40 -4.34 -4.75 1.18
C ALA A 40 -4.32 -6.23 0.76
N ARG A 41 -4.99 -6.58 -0.34
CA ARG A 41 -5.02 -7.95 -0.86
C ARG A 41 -3.69 -8.39 -1.46
N ILE A 42 -2.96 -7.48 -2.10
CA ILE A 42 -1.66 -7.76 -2.74
C ILE A 42 -0.56 -7.91 -1.68
N THR A 43 -0.55 -7.03 -0.67
CA THR A 43 0.56 -6.96 0.29
C THR A 43 0.27 -7.64 1.63
N GLY A 44 -0.98 -8.07 1.87
CA GLY A 44 -1.39 -8.65 3.15
C GLY A 44 -1.62 -7.62 4.26
N GLU A 45 -1.44 -6.33 3.99
CA GLU A 45 -1.64 -5.25 4.95
C GLU A 45 -3.10 -4.98 5.26
N LYS A 46 -3.34 -4.29 6.38
CA LYS A 46 -4.70 -3.92 6.79
C LYS A 46 -5.26 -2.82 5.89
N LYS A 47 -6.37 -3.11 5.21
CA LYS A 47 -7.12 -2.13 4.39
C LYS A 47 -7.38 -0.80 5.11
N ASN A 48 -7.72 -0.84 6.40
CA ASN A 48 -7.99 0.38 7.17
C ASN A 48 -6.75 1.26 7.35
N ALA A 49 -5.55 0.66 7.48
CA ALA A 49 -4.31 1.41 7.57
C ALA A 49 -3.98 2.06 6.22
N LEU A 50 -4.05 1.28 5.14
CA LEU A 50 -3.81 1.78 3.77
C LEU A 50 -4.84 2.84 3.35
N TYR A 51 -6.11 2.68 3.74
CA TYR A 51 -7.16 3.66 3.45
C TYR A 51 -6.89 5.01 4.12
N ARG A 52 -6.48 5.02 5.40
CA ARG A 52 -6.12 6.25 6.11
C ARG A 52 -4.95 6.96 5.44
N ILE A 53 -3.94 6.22 5.00
CA ILE A 53 -2.77 6.78 4.31
C ILE A 53 -3.16 7.33 2.94
N ALA A 54 -4.00 6.60 2.20
CA ALA A 54 -4.50 7.07 0.91
C ALA A 54 -5.34 8.34 1.05
N LEU A 55 -6.13 8.45 2.12
CA LEU A 55 -6.94 9.64 2.41
C LEU A 55 -6.07 10.85 2.71
N ASP A 56 -5.06 10.67 3.57
CA ASP A 56 -4.08 11.71 3.90
C ASP A 56 -3.30 12.20 2.66
N ARG A 57 -3.01 11.30 1.71
CA ARG A 57 -2.32 11.62 0.45
C ARG A 57 -3.22 12.20 -0.65
N GLY A 58 -4.51 11.89 -0.64
CA GLY A 58 -5.47 12.32 -1.66
C GLY A 58 -6.14 13.66 -1.37
N GLU A 59 -6.04 14.16 -0.13
CA GLU A 59 -6.52 15.47 0.30
C GLU A 59 -5.41 16.55 0.25
N GLY A 60 -4.42 16.38 -0.65
CA GLY A 60 -3.30 17.31 -0.88
C GLY A 60 -3.23 17.81 -2.31
#